data_AF-A0A836C9B8-F1
#
_entry.id   AF-A0A836C9B8-F1
#
_cell.length_a   1.000
_cell.length_b   1.000
_cell.length_c   1.000
_cell.angle_alpha   90.00
_cell.angle_beta   90.00
_cell.angle_gamma   90.00
#
_symmetry.space_group_name_H-M   'P 1'
#
loop_
_entity.id
_entity.type
_entity.pdbx_description
1 polymer ?
#
loop_
_entity_poly.entity_id
_entity_poly.type
_entity_poly.pdbx_seq_one_letter_code
_entity_poly.pdbx_strand_id
1 'polypeptide(L)'
;MREALSKPKKRKRHKTCGRDRAKQYASTWRGALQKLVSRATSACKMPTREARGLVCDITFADAVNMYSNQRGGCLYSGIPLTTAGDWKVSLERRNVRIGYTRENCFLIAVEFPGSDQTARSILEVTGCGGWTREMYLLFRANYDPANVPATLSSDGC
;
A
#
# COMPACT_ATOMS: atom_id res chain seq x y z
N MET A 1 41.19 -4.11 -45.56
CA MET A 1 40.54 -2.89 -45.04
C MET A 1 39.63 -3.30 -43.89
N ARG A 2 39.95 -2.94 -42.63
CA ARG A 2 39.08 -3.19 -41.47
C ARG A 2 38.46 -1.86 -41.06
N GLU A 3 37.16 -1.73 -41.32
CA GLU A 3 36.36 -0.56 -41.00
C GLU A 3 36.12 -0.52 -39.48
N ALA A 4 36.64 0.50 -38.81
CA ALA A 4 36.52 0.65 -37.37
C ALA A 4 35.12 1.18 -37.03
N LEU A 5 34.25 0.31 -36.51
CA LEU A 5 32.97 0.69 -35.96
C LEU A 5 33.16 1.64 -34.75
N SER A 6 32.75 2.90 -34.94
CA SER A 6 32.74 3.94 -33.92
C SER A 6 31.89 3.51 -32.72
N LYS A 7 32.50 3.50 -31.52
CA LYS A 7 31.80 3.16 -30.28
C LYS A 7 30.70 4.21 -30.00
N PRO A 8 29.46 3.80 -29.71
CA PRO A 8 28.38 4.74 -29.48
C PRO A 8 28.67 5.62 -28.26
N LYS A 9 28.59 6.95 -28.46
CA LYS A 9 28.76 7.94 -27.38
C LYS A 9 27.70 7.70 -26.29
N LYS A 10 28.13 7.48 -25.05
CA LYS A 10 27.23 7.38 -23.88
C LYS A 10 26.49 8.70 -23.70
N ARG A 11 25.20 8.74 -24.04
CA ARG A 11 24.34 9.93 -23.81
C ARG A 11 24.25 10.17 -22.30
N LYS A 12 24.57 11.39 -21.85
CA LYS A 12 24.38 11.81 -20.45
C LYS A 12 22.89 11.71 -20.13
N ARG A 13 22.50 10.80 -19.24
CA ARG A 13 21.10 10.64 -18.82
C ARG A 13 20.71 11.88 -18.01
N HIS A 14 19.70 12.62 -18.47
CA HIS A 14 19.14 13.74 -17.70
C HIS A 14 18.55 13.16 -16.40
N LYS A 15 18.83 13.82 -15.26
CA LYS A 15 18.42 13.38 -13.92
C LYS A 15 16.89 13.25 -13.77
N THR A 16 16.13 14.01 -14.56
CA THR A 16 14.66 13.99 -14.64
C THR A 16 14.13 12.72 -15.30
N CYS A 17 14.73 12.26 -16.40
CA CYS A 17 14.31 11.05 -17.13
C CYS A 17 14.31 9.77 -16.25
N GLY A 18 15.22 9.67 -15.28
CA GLY A 18 15.23 8.57 -14.32
C GLY A 18 14.05 8.59 -13.35
N ARG A 19 13.67 9.76 -12.84
CA ARG A 19 12.52 9.92 -11.94
C ARG A 19 11.21 9.68 -12.66
N ASP A 20 11.08 10.19 -13.88
CA ASP A 20 9.84 10.05 -14.65
C ASP A 20 9.61 8.58 -15.02
N ARG A 21 10.65 7.87 -15.44
CA ARG A 21 10.57 6.42 -15.66
C ARG A 21 10.23 5.64 -14.38
N ALA A 22 10.77 6.04 -13.23
CA ALA A 22 10.42 5.42 -11.95
C ALA A 22 8.96 5.68 -11.53
N LYS A 23 8.44 6.90 -11.79
CA LYS A 23 7.03 7.25 -11.59
C LYS A 23 6.12 6.42 -12.50
N GLN A 24 6.45 6.33 -13.79
CA GLN A 24 5.73 5.51 -14.77
C GLN A 24 5.72 4.03 -14.39
N TYR A 25 6.85 3.50 -13.91
CA TYR A 25 6.88 2.13 -13.42
C TYR A 25 6.00 1.95 -12.18
N ALA A 26 6.08 2.88 -11.23
CA ALA A 26 5.28 2.84 -10.01
C ALA A 26 3.76 2.98 -10.24
N SER A 27 3.33 3.57 -11.36
CA SER A 27 1.92 3.61 -11.76
C SER A 27 1.45 2.32 -12.44
N THR A 28 2.33 1.39 -12.80
CA THR A 28 1.92 0.03 -13.22
C THR A 28 1.57 -0.83 -12.01
N TRP A 29 0.68 -1.80 -12.16
CA TRP A 29 0.35 -2.76 -11.09
C TRP A 29 1.57 -3.50 -10.56
N ARG A 30 2.46 -3.95 -11.45
CA ARG A 30 3.71 -4.60 -11.06
C ARG A 30 4.56 -3.68 -10.18
N GLY A 31 4.76 -2.44 -10.60
CA GLY A 31 5.57 -1.48 -9.83
C GLY A 31 4.92 -1.06 -8.52
N ALA A 32 3.60 -0.87 -8.50
CA ALA A 32 2.84 -0.55 -7.29
C ALA A 32 2.96 -1.66 -6.25
N LEU A 33 2.65 -2.91 -6.61
CA LEU A 33 2.73 -4.06 -5.69
C LEU A 33 4.18 -4.32 -5.23
N GLN A 34 5.16 -4.26 -6.15
CA GLN A 34 6.57 -4.41 -5.79
C GLN A 34 7.01 -3.34 -4.77
N LYS A 35 6.53 -2.10 -4.94
CA LYS A 35 6.84 -0.99 -4.03
C LYS A 35 6.21 -1.20 -2.65
N LEU A 36 4.99 -1.76 -2.58
CA LEU A 36 4.34 -2.10 -1.31
C LEU A 36 5.11 -3.17 -0.54
N VAL A 37 5.49 -4.26 -1.22
CA VAL A 37 6.31 -5.33 -0.62
C VAL A 37 7.65 -4.78 -0.16
N SER A 38 8.34 -4.00 -1.01
CA SER A 38 9.62 -3.39 -0.64
C SER A 38 9.49 -2.48 0.61
N ARG A 39 8.41 -1.70 0.71
CA ARG A 39 8.14 -0.86 1.90
C ARG A 39 7.88 -1.71 3.14
N ALA A 40 7.11 -2.79 3.02
CA ALA A 40 6.86 -3.73 4.11
C ALA A 40 8.16 -4.35 4.63
N THR A 41 9.00 -4.88 3.73
CA THR A 41 10.30 -5.45 4.09
C THR A 41 11.21 -4.42 4.75
N SER A 42 11.27 -3.19 4.22
CA SER A 42 12.05 -2.11 4.83
C SER A 42 11.50 -1.71 6.21
N ALA A 43 10.18 -1.69 6.39
CA ALA A 43 9.57 -1.38 7.69
C ALA A 43 9.93 -2.43 8.75
N CYS A 44 10.01 -3.71 8.39
CA CYS A 44 10.44 -4.78 9.30
C CYS A 44 11.89 -4.61 9.80
N LYS A 45 12.75 -3.99 8.99
CA LYS A 45 14.16 -3.71 9.31
C LYS A 45 14.36 -2.45 10.16
N MET A 46 13.28 -1.77 10.54
CA MET A 46 13.39 -0.60 11.42
C MET A 46 13.73 -1.08 12.84
N PRO A 47 14.64 -0.41 13.58
CA PRO A 47 15.11 -0.87 14.90
C PRO A 47 13.97 -1.16 15.90
N THR A 48 12.92 -0.33 15.86
CA THR A 48 11.74 -0.48 16.74
C THR A 48 10.92 -1.74 16.46
N ARG A 49 10.97 -2.27 15.23
CA ARG A 49 10.25 -3.49 14.82
C ARG A 49 11.13 -4.72 14.86
N GLU A 50 12.42 -4.56 14.54
CA GLU A 50 13.42 -5.61 14.69
C GLU A 50 13.56 -6.04 16.16
N ALA A 51 13.59 -5.08 17.09
CA ALA A 51 13.58 -5.36 18.53
C ALA A 51 12.34 -6.14 19.01
N ARG A 52 11.25 -6.15 18.23
CA ARG A 52 10.03 -6.91 18.51
C ARG A 52 10.03 -8.31 17.88
N GLY A 53 11.05 -8.68 17.11
CA GLY A 53 11.15 -9.99 16.46
C GLY A 53 10.05 -10.26 15.43
N LEU A 54 9.51 -9.22 14.78
CA LEU A 54 8.40 -9.39 13.82
C LEU A 54 8.87 -10.07 12.54
N VAL A 55 8.29 -11.24 12.22
CA VAL A 55 8.54 -11.99 10.98
C VAL A 55 8.08 -11.21 9.75
N CYS A 56 8.88 -11.25 8.69
CA CYS A 56 8.63 -10.49 7.47
C CYS A 56 9.01 -11.32 6.24
N ASP A 57 8.07 -12.09 5.73
CA ASP A 57 8.28 -13.06 4.64
C ASP A 57 7.37 -12.80 3.42
N ILE A 58 6.59 -11.72 3.43
CA ILE A 58 5.74 -11.35 2.31
C ILE A 58 6.54 -11.16 1.01
N THR A 59 6.07 -11.78 -0.07
CA THR A 59 6.69 -11.70 -1.38
C THR A 59 5.82 -10.92 -2.38
N PHE A 60 6.41 -10.59 -3.53
CA PHE A 60 5.64 -10.03 -4.66
C PHE A 60 4.55 -11.00 -5.14
N ALA A 61 4.84 -12.31 -5.16
CA ALA A 61 3.87 -13.32 -5.57
C ALA A 61 2.66 -13.34 -4.60
N ASP A 62 2.89 -13.20 -3.30
CA ASP A 62 1.81 -13.09 -2.32
C ASP A 62 0.94 -11.86 -2.57
N ALA A 63 1.53 -10.70 -2.87
CA ALA A 63 0.78 -9.48 -3.18
C ALA A 63 -0.06 -9.62 -4.46
N VAL A 64 0.45 -10.32 -5.49
CA VAL A 64 -0.32 -10.64 -6.70
C VAL A 64 -1.47 -11.59 -6.36
N ASN A 65 -1.21 -12.63 -5.58
CA ASN A 65 -2.23 -13.59 -5.15
C ASN A 65 -3.33 -12.90 -4.32
N MET A 66 -2.99 -11.98 -3.43
CA MET A 66 -3.96 -11.16 -2.69
C MET A 66 -4.84 -10.36 -3.64
N TYR A 67 -4.24 -9.67 -4.62
CA TYR A 67 -5.00 -8.89 -5.60
C TYR A 67 -6.00 -9.75 -6.38
N SER A 68 -5.56 -10.92 -6.85
CA SER A 68 -6.41 -11.89 -7.55
C SER A 68 -7.53 -12.44 -6.65
N ASN A 69 -7.20 -12.86 -5.43
CA ASN A 69 -8.17 -13.40 -4.46
C ASN A 69 -9.22 -12.36 -4.05
N GLN A 70 -8.82 -11.10 -3.98
CA GLN A 70 -9.71 -9.96 -3.70
C GLN A 70 -10.46 -9.46 -4.94
N ARG A 71 -10.29 -10.11 -6.10
CA ARG A 71 -10.90 -9.72 -7.39
C ARG A 71 -10.62 -8.24 -7.74
N GLY A 72 -9.43 -7.77 -7.36
CA GLY A 72 -8.99 -6.39 -7.57
C GLY A 72 -9.62 -5.33 -6.65
N GLY A 73 -10.46 -5.72 -5.69
CA GLY A 73 -11.12 -4.80 -4.76
C GLY A 73 -10.40 -4.65 -3.41
N CYS A 74 -10.72 -3.58 -2.70
CA CYS A 74 -10.34 -3.36 -1.30
C CYS A 74 -10.95 -4.44 -0.42
N LEU A 75 -10.17 -5.06 0.49
CA LEU A 75 -10.70 -6.12 1.37
C LEU A 75 -11.88 -5.64 2.22
N TYR A 76 -11.86 -4.38 2.67
CA TYR A 76 -12.88 -3.85 3.57
C TYR A 76 -14.14 -3.43 2.82
N SER A 77 -13.99 -2.59 1.80
CA SER A 77 -15.11 -1.94 1.12
C SER A 77 -15.56 -2.63 -0.16
N GLY A 78 -14.72 -3.46 -0.77
CA GLY A 78 -14.94 -4.01 -2.11
C GLY A 78 -14.72 -3.01 -3.25
N ILE A 79 -14.39 -1.74 -2.94
CA ILE A 79 -14.12 -0.71 -3.96
C ILE A 79 -12.92 -1.15 -4.82
N PRO A 80 -12.99 -1.03 -6.16
CA PRO A 80 -11.86 -1.34 -7.03
C PRO A 80 -10.61 -0.56 -6.65
N LEU A 81 -9.51 -1.28 -6.43
CA LEU A 81 -8.24 -0.65 -6.10
C LEU A 81 -7.58 -0.11 -7.36
N THR A 82 -6.88 1.01 -7.22
CA THR A 82 -6.12 1.64 -8.30
C THR A 82 -4.64 1.72 -7.96
N THR A 83 -3.79 1.98 -8.95
CA THR A 83 -2.37 2.30 -8.71
C THR A 83 -2.11 3.81 -8.61
N ALA A 84 -3.08 4.64 -9.00
CA ALA A 84 -3.00 6.09 -9.04
C ALA A 84 -4.41 6.70 -8.90
N GLY A 85 -4.48 7.93 -8.39
CA GLY A 85 -5.75 8.59 -8.07
C GLY A 85 -6.35 8.08 -6.76
N ASP A 86 -7.68 8.10 -6.70
CA ASP A 86 -8.46 7.66 -5.55
C ASP A 86 -8.46 6.14 -5.42
N TRP A 87 -8.67 5.67 -4.19
CA TRP A 87 -8.73 4.24 -3.87
C TRP A 87 -7.44 3.49 -4.19
N LYS A 88 -6.31 4.21 -4.06
CA LYS A 88 -5.00 3.66 -4.36
C LYS A 88 -4.70 2.47 -3.44
N VAL A 89 -4.11 1.43 -4.01
CA VAL A 89 -3.74 0.23 -3.27
C VAL A 89 -2.70 0.51 -2.17
N SER A 90 -2.98 -0.05 -1.00
CA SER A 90 -2.11 -0.13 0.17
C SER A 90 -2.03 -1.56 0.67
N LEU A 91 -0.98 -1.87 1.44
CA LEU A 91 -0.79 -3.15 2.10
C LEU A 91 -0.98 -2.97 3.61
N GLU A 92 -1.96 -3.67 4.16
CA GLU A 92 -2.36 -3.57 5.57
C GLU A 92 -2.09 -4.87 6.32
N ARG A 93 -1.85 -4.77 7.63
CA ARG A 93 -1.70 -5.92 8.53
C ARG A 93 -2.99 -6.12 9.33
N ARG A 94 -3.49 -7.36 9.39
CA ARG A 94 -4.66 -7.72 10.22
C ARG A 94 -4.36 -7.51 11.70
N ASN A 95 -3.21 -8.03 12.12
CA ASN A 95 -2.72 -7.95 13.47
C ASN A 95 -1.39 -7.19 13.47
N VAL A 96 -1.37 -6.03 14.14
CA VAL A 96 -0.19 -5.18 14.25
C VAL A 96 0.94 -5.80 15.07
N ARG A 97 0.63 -6.81 15.89
CA ARG A 97 1.61 -7.60 16.67
C ARG A 97 2.32 -8.66 15.83
N ILE A 98 1.81 -8.94 14.63
CA ILE A 98 2.46 -9.83 13.65
C ILE A 98 3.08 -8.93 12.57
N GLY A 99 4.22 -9.36 12.03
CA GLY A 99 4.86 -8.63 10.93
C GLY A 99 4.13 -8.81 9.60
N TYR A 100 4.82 -8.56 8.49
CA TYR A 100 4.22 -8.69 7.17
C TYR A 100 4.37 -10.12 6.66
N THR A 101 3.31 -10.90 6.78
CA THR A 101 3.22 -12.27 6.29
C THR A 101 2.02 -12.43 5.36
N ARG A 102 2.02 -13.47 4.53
CA ARG A 102 0.93 -13.71 3.57
C ARG A 102 -0.43 -13.92 4.26
N GLU A 103 -0.48 -14.50 5.46
CA GLU A 103 -1.72 -14.72 6.23
C GLU A 103 -2.15 -13.47 7.01
N ASN A 104 -1.20 -12.60 7.36
CA ASN A 104 -1.47 -11.40 8.14
C ASN A 104 -1.68 -10.15 7.27
N CYS A 105 -1.44 -10.22 5.96
CA CYS A 105 -1.54 -9.07 5.07
C CYS A 105 -2.66 -9.17 4.06
N PHE A 106 -3.13 -8.00 3.63
CA PHE A 106 -4.15 -7.86 2.60
C PHE A 106 -4.07 -6.48 1.95
N LEU A 107 -4.74 -6.33 0.80
CA LEU A 107 -4.78 -5.06 0.07
C LEU A 107 -6.03 -4.26 0.45
N ILE A 108 -5.82 -2.99 0.77
CA ILE A 108 -6.90 -2.03 1.03
C ILE A 108 -6.67 -0.75 0.25
N ALA A 109 -7.68 0.12 0.23
CA ALA A 109 -7.50 1.47 -0.24
C ALA A 109 -6.73 2.30 0.81
N VAL A 110 -5.85 3.21 0.38
CA VAL A 110 -5.01 4.07 1.25
C VAL A 110 -5.79 4.99 2.19
N GLU A 111 -7.09 5.10 2.01
CA GLU A 111 -8.02 5.85 2.84
C GLU A 111 -8.41 5.08 4.13
N PHE A 112 -8.26 3.76 4.13
CA PHE A 112 -8.60 2.89 5.26
C PHE A 112 -7.47 2.45 6.23
N PRO A 113 -6.15 2.56 5.95
CA PRO A 113 -5.13 2.09 6.86
C PRO A 113 -5.13 2.89 8.17
N GLY A 114 -5.00 2.20 9.29
CA GLY A 114 -4.81 2.82 10.60
C GLY A 114 -3.34 3.07 10.89
N SER A 115 -3.02 4.19 11.55
CA SER A 115 -1.66 4.36 12.05
C SER A 115 -1.43 3.42 13.25
N ASP A 116 -0.44 2.52 13.14
CA ASP A 116 0.03 1.71 14.27
C ASP A 116 0.81 2.59 15.25
N GLN A 117 0.12 3.08 16.29
CA GLN A 117 0.71 3.87 17.37
C GLN A 117 1.18 3.02 18.56
N THR A 118 1.23 1.68 18.43
CA THR A 118 1.58 0.78 19.53
C THR A 118 2.96 1.08 20.12
N ALA A 119 3.90 1.61 19.32
CA ALA A 119 5.22 2.02 19.81
C ALA A 119 5.23 3.26 20.72
N ARG A 120 4.14 4.03 20.72
CA ARG A 120 3.98 5.24 21.55
C ARG A 120 2.98 5.06 22.68
N SER A 121 2.30 3.92 22.74
CA SER A 121 1.31 3.65 23.78
C SER A 121 2.00 3.26 25.08
N ILE A 122 1.56 3.89 26.17
CA ILE A 122 1.96 3.52 27.54
C ILE A 122 1.15 2.31 28.02
N LEU A 123 -0.04 2.12 27.45
CA LEU A 123 -0.96 1.02 27.75
C LEU A 123 -0.79 -0.11 26.74
N GLU A 124 -1.16 -1.33 27.13
CA GLU A 124 -1.20 -2.46 26.21
C GLU A 124 -2.27 -2.19 25.13
N VAL A 125 -1.84 -2.08 23.87
CA VAL A 125 -2.76 -1.91 22.74
C VAL A 125 -3.24 -3.29 22.29
N THR A 126 -4.50 -3.59 22.60
CA THR A 126 -5.22 -4.79 22.17
C THR A 126 -6.10 -4.44 20.95
N GLY A 127 -5.48 -4.06 19.83
CA GLY A 127 -6.23 -3.75 18.61
C GLY A 127 -5.40 -3.12 17.49
N CYS A 128 -6.03 -2.93 16.33
CA CYS A 128 -5.56 -2.05 15.28
C CYS A 128 -6.41 -0.77 15.33
N GLY A 129 -5.79 0.41 15.41
CA GLY A 129 -6.51 1.69 15.30
C GLY A 129 -7.02 2.00 13.90
N GLY A 130 -6.98 1.03 12.98
CA GLY A 130 -7.46 1.13 11.62
C GLY A 130 -8.85 0.55 11.44
N TRP A 131 -9.42 0.77 10.27
CA TRP A 131 -10.69 0.16 9.89
C TRP A 131 -10.58 -1.36 9.92
N THR A 132 -11.63 -2.05 10.37
CA THR A 132 -11.85 -3.48 10.10
C THR A 132 -12.99 -3.64 9.09
N ARG A 133 -13.13 -4.83 8.50
CA ARG A 133 -14.26 -5.13 7.61
C ARG A 133 -15.59 -5.00 8.37
N GLU A 134 -15.62 -5.46 9.60
CA GLU A 134 -16.79 -5.40 10.49
C GLU A 134 -17.15 -3.94 10.80
N MET A 135 -16.15 -3.10 11.09
CA MET A 135 -16.36 -1.65 11.29
C MET A 135 -16.89 -0.98 10.03
N TYR A 136 -16.36 -1.32 8.85
CA TYR A 136 -16.88 -0.79 7.58
C TYR A 136 -18.32 -1.24 7.32
N LEU A 137 -18.65 -2.51 7.57
CA LEU A 137 -20.01 -3.02 7.40
C LEU A 137 -20.98 -2.38 8.39
N LEU A 138 -20.57 -2.18 9.64
CA LEU A 138 -21.35 -1.44 10.64
C LEU A 138 -21.57 0.01 10.20
N PHE A 139 -20.51 0.70 9.76
CA PHE A 139 -20.63 2.05 9.22
C PHE A 139 -21.62 2.06 8.05
N ARG A 140 -21.45 1.18 7.06
CA ARG A 140 -22.32 1.10 5.89
C ARG A 140 -23.78 0.77 6.23
N ALA A 141 -24.02 -0.11 7.20
CA ALA A 141 -25.36 -0.48 7.64
C ALA A 141 -26.09 0.67 8.35
N ASN A 142 -25.35 1.57 9.00
CA ASN A 142 -25.88 2.72 9.73
C ASN A 142 -25.67 4.04 8.98
N TYR A 143 -25.10 4.00 7.78
CA TYR A 143 -24.85 5.18 6.97
C TYR A 143 -26.14 5.59 6.27
N ASP A 144 -26.72 6.68 6.74
CA ASP A 144 -27.83 7.36 6.08
C ASP A 144 -27.28 8.50 5.20
N PRO A 145 -27.28 8.36 3.87
CA PRO A 145 -26.79 9.41 2.97
C PRO A 145 -27.61 10.71 3.11
N ALA A 146 -28.85 10.66 3.60
CA ALA A 146 -29.67 11.85 3.82
C ALA A 146 -29.23 12.68 5.05
N ASN A 147 -28.43 12.10 5.94
CA ASN A 147 -27.89 12.76 7.14
C ASN A 147 -26.44 13.27 6.95
N VAL A 148 -25.90 13.22 5.74
CA VAL A 148 -24.59 13.80 5.45
C VAL A 148 -24.75 15.31 5.31
N PRO A 149 -24.14 16.14 6.17
CA PRO A 149 -24.18 17.58 6.00
C PRO A 149 -23.59 17.94 4.62
N ALA A 150 -24.31 18.77 3.86
CA ALA A 150 -24.01 19.12 2.46
C ALA A 150 -22.67 19.86 2.24
N THR A 151 -21.80 19.92 3.24
CA THR A 151 -20.57 20.73 3.25
C THR A 151 -19.31 20.01 2.77
N LEU A 152 -19.42 18.81 2.19
CA LEU A 152 -18.29 18.12 1.54
C LEU A 152 -18.43 17.99 0.01
N SER A 153 -19.25 18.85 -0.60
CA SER A 153 -19.16 19.13 -2.04
C SER A 153 -18.10 20.20 -2.27
N SER A 154 -16.82 19.84 -2.17
CA SER A 154 -15.76 20.69 -2.75
C SER A 154 -15.70 20.43 -4.26
N ASP A 155 -16.76 20.86 -4.95
CA ASP A 155 -16.60 21.40 -6.29
C ASP A 155 -15.91 22.75 -6.09
N GLY A 156 -14.61 22.81 -6.41
CA GLY A 156 -13.79 23.98 -6.17
C GLY A 156 -12.44 23.89 -6.89
N CYS A 157 -12.48 24.09 -8.21
CA CYS A 157 -11.37 24.34 -9.15
C CYS A 157 -10.32 23.25 -9.38
#